data_AF-A0ABD3W2K1-F1
#
_entry.id   AF-A0ABD3W2K1-F1
#
_cell.length_a   1.000
_cell.length_b   1.000
_cell.length_c   1.000
_cell.angle_alpha   90.00
_cell.angle_beta   90.00
_cell.angle_gamma   90.00
#
_symmetry.space_group_name_H-M   'P 1'
#
loop_
_entity.id
_entity.type
_entity.pdbx_description
1 polymer ?
#
loop_
_entity_poly.entity_id
_entity_poly.type
_entity_poly.pdbx_seq_one_letter_code
_entity_poly.pdbx_strand_id
1 'polypeptide(L)'
;MSYQYQENLALDAQQRYSVKLKLIGLDICPYKVPADTWINDPKQWPAFEYQDVFHYLIKHPRTHFFLSGWVQTVFHMKTDSGHYVLKADVKPSWGVTDEPHHPWVALKKSGPVIAAHCNCMAGLRETCSHVGALLFKIEAAVRLGYTSSTCTDRPCEWNALFCKER
;
A
#
# COMPACT_ATOMS: atom_id res chain seq x y z
N MET A 1 -5.46 -14.87 4.70
CA MET A 1 -6.03 -13.70 5.44
C MET A 1 -7.25 -14.06 6.29
N SER A 2 -7.17 -13.82 7.61
CA SER A 2 -8.33 -13.96 8.49
C SER A 2 -9.24 -12.74 8.38
N TYR A 3 -10.53 -12.97 8.12
CA TYR A 3 -11.58 -11.94 8.18
C TYR A 3 -11.62 -11.22 9.53
N GLN A 4 -11.00 -11.78 10.58
CA GLN A 4 -11.05 -11.29 11.95
C GLN A 4 -9.78 -10.54 12.38
N TYR A 5 -9.00 -9.99 11.44
CA TYR A 5 -7.74 -9.30 11.77
C TYR A 5 -7.90 -8.22 12.83
N GLN A 6 -8.91 -7.36 12.69
CA GLN A 6 -9.12 -6.22 13.59
C GLN A 6 -9.50 -6.69 15.00
N GLU A 7 -10.32 -7.72 15.10
CA GLU A 7 -10.80 -8.32 16.34
C GLU A 7 -9.67 -8.98 17.14
N ASN A 8 -8.64 -9.48 16.46
CA ASN A 8 -7.49 -10.15 17.07
C ASN A 8 -6.39 -9.18 17.55
N LEU A 9 -6.52 -7.88 17.30
CA LEU A 9 -5.57 -6.88 17.79
C LEU A 9 -5.75 -6.62 19.30
N ALA A 10 -4.68 -6.20 19.97
CA ALA A 10 -4.78 -5.66 21.33
C ALA A 10 -5.66 -4.39 21.36
N LEU A 11 -6.31 -4.10 22.50
CA LEU A 11 -7.28 -3.01 22.63
C LEU A 11 -6.71 -1.64 22.22
N ASP A 12 -5.47 -1.33 22.60
CA ASP A 12 -4.79 -0.09 22.20
C ASP A 12 -4.60 -0.01 20.67
N ALA A 13 -4.27 -1.14 20.04
CA ALA A 13 -4.07 -1.24 18.60
C ALA A 13 -5.40 -1.15 17.85
N GLN A 14 -6.48 -1.74 18.39
CA GLN A 14 -7.83 -1.60 17.85
C GLN A 14 -8.30 -0.15 17.84
N GLN A 15 -8.07 0.58 18.93
CA GLN A 15 -8.43 2.00 19.03
C GLN A 15 -7.67 2.84 18.00
N ARG A 16 -6.35 2.67 17.91
CA ARG A 16 -5.51 3.36 16.91
C ARG A 16 -5.94 3.02 15.47
N TYR A 17 -6.27 1.77 15.21
CA TYR A 17 -6.77 1.32 13.91
C TYR A 17 -8.13 1.95 13.57
N SER A 18 -9.03 2.05 14.55
CA SER A 18 -10.38 2.61 14.36
C SER A 18 -10.34 4.11 14.06
N VAL A 19 -9.46 4.87 14.75
CA VAL A 19 -9.22 6.29 14.45
C VAL A 19 -8.70 6.47 13.02
N LYS A 20 -7.82 5.58 12.57
CA LYS A 20 -7.28 5.59 11.21
C LYS A 20 -8.35 5.35 10.15
N LEU A 21 -9.23 4.37 10.35
CA LEU A 21 -10.33 4.08 9.44
C LEU A 21 -11.26 5.30 9.27
N LYS A 22 -11.58 5.98 10.39
CA LYS A 22 -12.34 7.23 10.36
C LYS A 22 -11.62 8.35 9.61
N LEU A 23 -10.31 8.48 9.79
CA LEU A 23 -9.50 9.52 9.11
C LEU A 23 -9.52 9.37 7.59
N ILE A 24 -9.47 8.13 7.10
CA ILE A 24 -9.50 7.83 5.66
C ILE A 24 -10.92 7.87 5.09
N GLY A 25 -11.94 7.84 5.96
CA GLY A 25 -13.36 7.80 5.58
C GLY A 25 -13.82 6.41 5.16
N LEU A 26 -13.35 5.37 5.85
CA LEU A 26 -13.82 4.00 5.68
C LEU A 26 -14.50 3.49 6.96
N ASP A 27 -15.69 2.93 6.80
CA ASP A 27 -16.41 2.26 7.90
C ASP A 27 -16.00 0.78 8.05
N ILE A 28 -15.49 0.19 6.96
CA ILE A 28 -15.03 -1.20 6.93
C ILE A 28 -13.51 -1.28 6.81
N CYS A 29 -12.93 -2.29 7.47
CA CYS A 29 -11.51 -2.60 7.36
C CYS A 29 -11.16 -2.93 5.89
N PRO A 30 -10.08 -2.36 5.31
CA PRO A 30 -9.63 -2.68 3.94
C PRO A 30 -9.43 -4.17 3.65
N TYR A 31 -9.14 -4.98 4.68
CA TYR A 31 -9.00 -6.44 4.54
C TYR A 31 -10.34 -7.19 4.40
N LYS A 32 -11.46 -6.55 4.76
CA LYS A 32 -12.82 -7.10 4.63
C LYS A 32 -13.53 -6.63 3.36
N VAL A 33 -12.97 -5.66 2.64
CA VAL A 33 -13.52 -5.15 1.38
C VAL A 33 -13.49 -6.28 0.34
N PRO A 34 -14.62 -6.59 -0.33
CA PRO A 34 -14.66 -7.70 -1.29
C PRO A 34 -13.75 -7.43 -2.49
N ALA A 35 -13.28 -8.51 -3.12
CA ALA A 35 -12.23 -8.45 -4.14
C ALA A 35 -12.64 -7.71 -5.42
N ASP A 36 -13.94 -7.71 -5.75
CA ASP A 36 -14.55 -7.03 -6.91
C ASP A 36 -14.46 -5.50 -6.85
N THR A 37 -14.35 -4.94 -5.65
CA THR A 37 -14.29 -3.50 -5.40
C THR A 37 -12.90 -2.94 -5.72
N TRP A 38 -11.89 -3.80 -5.81
CA TRP A 38 -10.50 -3.42 -6.02
C TRP A 38 -10.15 -3.33 -7.50
N ILE A 39 -9.66 -2.17 -7.92
CA ILE A 39 -9.36 -1.86 -9.32
C ILE A 39 -7.86 -2.04 -9.57
N ASN A 40 -7.53 -2.77 -10.63
CA ASN A 40 -6.17 -2.89 -11.17
C ASN A 40 -6.00 -1.97 -12.38
N ASP A 41 -5.85 -0.67 -12.13
CA ASP A 41 -5.57 0.31 -13.18
C ASP A 41 -4.58 1.37 -12.65
N PRO A 42 -3.28 1.25 -12.98
CA PRO A 42 -2.27 2.24 -12.60
C PRO A 42 -2.55 3.66 -13.10
N LYS A 43 -3.33 3.82 -14.18
CA LYS A 43 -3.65 5.13 -14.76
C LYS A 43 -4.57 5.97 -13.87
N GLN A 44 -5.24 5.33 -12.92
CA GLN A 44 -6.14 5.99 -11.95
C GLN A 44 -5.45 6.33 -10.62
N TRP A 45 -4.17 5.99 -10.48
CA TRP A 45 -3.44 6.27 -9.24
C TRP A 45 -3.21 7.78 -9.07
N PRO A 46 -3.19 8.28 -7.82
CA PRO A 46 -2.92 9.68 -7.56
C PRO A 46 -1.49 10.05 -7.97
N ALA A 47 -1.26 11.34 -8.21
CA ALA A 47 0.10 11.86 -8.29
C ALA A 47 0.82 11.57 -6.96
N PHE A 48 2.06 11.11 -7.03
CA PHE A 48 2.80 10.70 -5.86
C PHE A 48 4.30 10.85 -6.13
N GLU A 49 4.97 11.69 -5.36
CA GLU A 49 6.36 12.06 -5.60
C GLU A 49 7.30 11.52 -4.52
N TYR A 50 8.60 11.47 -4.83
CA TYR A 50 9.62 11.06 -3.87
C TYR A 50 9.58 11.88 -2.57
N GLN A 51 9.25 13.18 -2.67
CA GLN A 51 9.09 14.03 -1.48
C GLN A 51 7.96 13.54 -0.57
N ASP A 52 6.85 13.00 -1.09
CA ASP A 52 5.76 12.47 -0.29
C ASP A 52 6.19 11.21 0.47
N VAL A 53 6.97 10.34 -0.19
CA VAL A 53 7.59 9.17 0.44
C VAL A 53 8.51 9.60 1.57
N PHE A 54 9.40 10.56 1.29
CA PHE A 54 10.36 11.05 2.26
C PHE A 54 9.65 11.71 3.44
N HIS A 55 8.73 12.65 3.21
CA HIS A 55 7.95 13.32 4.26
C HIS A 55 7.21 12.34 5.17
N TYR A 56 6.68 11.24 4.61
CA TYR A 56 6.01 10.22 5.40
C TYR A 56 6.99 9.37 6.22
N LEU A 57 8.10 8.93 5.63
CA LEU A 57 9.09 8.06 6.28
C LEU A 57 10.05 8.80 7.21
N ILE A 58 10.21 10.13 7.09
CA ILE A 58 11.09 10.98 7.94
C ILE A 58 10.84 10.75 9.43
N LYS A 59 9.58 10.51 9.84
CA LYS A 59 9.26 10.28 11.26
C LYS A 59 9.84 8.97 11.81
N HIS A 60 10.13 7.97 10.95
CA HIS A 60 10.64 6.65 11.33
C HIS A 60 11.53 6.07 10.21
N PRO A 61 12.76 6.55 10.02
CA PRO A 61 13.61 6.16 8.89
C PRO A 61 14.06 4.70 9.02
N ARG A 62 13.37 3.77 8.35
CA ARG A 62 13.84 2.40 8.13
C ARG A 62 13.92 2.12 6.63
N THR A 63 14.97 2.61 6.00
CA THR A 63 15.19 2.63 4.54
C THR A 63 15.72 1.31 3.95
N HIS A 64 16.01 0.30 4.78
CA HIS A 64 16.83 -0.86 4.37
C HIS A 64 16.14 -1.94 3.51
N PHE A 65 14.84 -1.88 3.23
CA PHE A 65 14.11 -3.03 2.62
C PHE A 65 13.42 -2.76 1.28
N PHE A 66 13.59 -1.57 0.68
CA PHE A 66 12.98 -1.25 -0.62
C PHE A 66 13.53 -2.11 -1.79
N LEU A 67 14.80 -2.54 -1.70
CA LEU A 67 15.55 -3.11 -2.83
C LEU A 67 15.12 -4.51 -3.30
N SER A 68 14.23 -5.17 -2.59
CA SER A 68 14.13 -6.63 -2.72
C SER A 68 13.18 -7.08 -3.86
N GLY A 69 12.26 -6.24 -4.37
CA GLY A 69 11.43 -6.57 -5.54
C GLY A 69 10.23 -7.50 -5.31
N TRP A 70 9.61 -7.46 -4.12
CA TRP A 70 8.62 -8.46 -3.68
C TRP A 70 7.17 -7.96 -3.66
N VAL A 71 6.89 -6.78 -4.21
CA VAL A 71 5.54 -6.20 -4.22
C VAL A 71 4.78 -6.72 -5.44
N GLN A 72 3.74 -7.52 -5.18
CA GLN A 72 2.82 -8.03 -6.19
C GLN A 72 1.94 -6.91 -6.77
N THR A 73 0.97 -7.27 -7.60
CA THR A 73 -0.01 -6.34 -8.18
C THR A 73 -0.59 -5.40 -7.13
N VAL A 74 -0.48 -4.11 -7.40
CA VAL A 74 -1.07 -3.07 -6.56
C VAL A 74 -2.49 -2.85 -7.04
N PHE A 75 -3.44 -3.02 -6.13
CA PHE A 75 -4.83 -2.71 -6.35
C PHE A 75 -5.17 -1.41 -5.64
N HIS A 76 -6.15 -0.69 -6.17
CA HIS A 76 -6.63 0.53 -5.54
C HIS A 76 -8.14 0.60 -5.50
N MET A 77 -8.64 1.44 -4.60
CA MET A 77 -10.03 1.86 -4.56
C MET A 77 -10.08 3.33 -4.14
N LYS A 78 -11.20 3.99 -4.41
CA LYS A 78 -11.45 5.36 -4.00
C LYS A 78 -12.50 5.38 -2.90
N THR A 79 -12.24 6.13 -1.84
CA THR A 79 -13.20 6.34 -0.75
C THR A 79 -14.21 7.41 -1.15
N ASP A 80 -15.36 7.46 -0.47
CA ASP A 80 -16.38 8.50 -0.67
C ASP A 80 -15.84 9.91 -0.34
N SER A 81 -14.88 9.99 0.58
CA SER A 81 -14.13 11.20 0.92
C SER A 81 -13.13 11.66 -0.17
N GLY A 82 -12.98 10.89 -1.25
CA GLY A 82 -12.09 11.21 -2.37
C GLY A 82 -10.63 10.83 -2.17
N HIS A 83 -10.32 10.06 -1.12
CA HIS A 83 -9.00 9.49 -0.89
C HIS A 83 -8.81 8.20 -1.69
N TYR A 84 -7.55 7.84 -1.92
CA TYR A 84 -7.16 6.61 -2.58
C TYR A 84 -6.62 5.64 -1.56
N VAL A 85 -7.12 4.40 -1.56
CA VAL A 85 -6.54 3.32 -0.78
C VAL A 85 -5.90 2.34 -1.74
N LEU A 86 -4.60 2.10 -1.58
CA LEU A 86 -3.85 1.15 -2.38
C LEU A 86 -3.38 0.01 -1.49
N LYS A 87 -3.46 -1.22 -2.00
CA LYS A 87 -2.99 -2.43 -1.31
C LYS A 87 -2.19 -3.30 -2.27
N ALA A 88 -1.30 -4.10 -1.72
CA ALA A 88 -0.61 -5.17 -2.45
C ALA A 88 -0.22 -6.28 -1.49
N ASP A 89 0.08 -7.45 -2.05
CA ASP A 89 0.78 -8.50 -1.32
C ASP A 89 2.28 -8.25 -1.43
N VAL A 90 2.96 -8.29 -0.28
CA VAL A 90 4.41 -8.07 -0.20
C VAL A 90 5.02 -9.23 0.55
N LYS A 91 5.84 -10.02 -0.15
CA LYS A 91 6.51 -11.15 0.50
C LYS A 91 7.51 -10.65 1.56
N PRO A 92 7.65 -11.37 2.68
CA PRO A 92 8.59 -11.00 3.73
C PRO A 92 10.04 -11.10 3.25
N SER A 93 10.91 -10.30 3.86
CA SER A 93 12.34 -10.24 3.52
C SER A 93 13.14 -11.44 4.05
N TRP A 94 12.66 -12.06 5.12
CA TRP A 94 13.15 -13.31 5.71
C TRP A 94 12.03 -14.34 5.65
N GLY A 95 12.34 -15.59 5.32
CA GLY A 95 11.31 -16.62 5.15
C GLY A 95 10.49 -16.40 3.88
N VAL A 96 11.13 -16.38 2.72
CA VAL A 96 10.50 -16.17 1.39
C VAL A 96 9.31 -17.10 1.10
N THR A 97 9.29 -18.26 1.76
CA THR A 97 8.23 -19.26 1.69
C THR A 97 7.04 -18.97 2.60
N ASP A 98 7.17 -18.02 3.52
CA ASP A 98 6.15 -17.65 4.48
C ASP A 98 5.03 -16.85 3.81
N GLU A 99 3.86 -16.78 4.48
CA GLU A 99 2.70 -16.06 3.95
C GLU A 99 3.05 -14.57 3.71
N PRO A 100 2.71 -14.00 2.53
CA PRO A 100 2.93 -12.58 2.28
C PRO A 100 2.26 -11.68 3.31
N HIS A 101 2.85 -10.52 3.54
CA HIS A 101 2.19 -9.47 4.28
C HIS A 101 1.31 -8.62 3.36
N HIS A 102 0.26 -8.04 3.92
CA HIS A 102 -0.76 -7.30 3.18
C HIS A 102 -0.75 -5.83 3.62
N PRO A 103 0.24 -5.02 3.23
CA PRO A 103 0.19 -3.59 3.48
C PRO A 103 -0.91 -2.91 2.68
N TRP A 104 -1.46 -1.84 3.26
CA TRP A 104 -2.26 -0.86 2.55
C TRP A 104 -1.83 0.55 2.94
N VAL A 105 -2.00 1.49 2.01
CA VAL A 105 -1.70 2.91 2.17
C VAL A 105 -2.89 3.72 1.71
N ALA A 106 -3.20 4.79 2.45
CA ALA A 106 -4.21 5.76 2.09
C ALA A 106 -3.55 7.08 1.69
N LEU A 107 -3.83 7.54 0.48
CA LEU A 107 -3.25 8.73 -0.12
C LEU A 107 -4.34 9.76 -0.42
N LYS A 108 -4.01 11.05 -0.28
CA LYS A 108 -4.82 12.12 -0.85
C LYS A 108 -4.63 12.13 -2.36
N LYS A 109 -5.62 12.67 -3.08
CA LYS A 109 -5.49 12.95 -4.53
C LYS A 109 -4.25 13.81 -4.85
N SER A 110 -3.85 14.69 -3.92
CA SER A 110 -2.71 15.59 -4.09
C SER A 110 -1.35 14.96 -3.81
N GLY A 111 -1.27 13.69 -3.41
CA GLY A 111 0.00 12.99 -3.13
C GLY A 111 0.35 12.70 -1.66
N PRO A 112 -0.04 13.51 -0.65
CA PRO A 112 0.31 13.20 0.73
C PRO A 112 -0.28 11.88 1.23
N VAL A 113 0.55 11.10 1.93
CA VAL A 113 0.13 9.91 2.67
C VAL A 113 -0.68 10.34 3.90
N ILE A 114 -1.90 9.81 4.03
CA ILE A 114 -2.79 10.04 5.18
C ILE A 114 -2.47 9.06 6.28
N ALA A 115 -2.40 7.78 5.91
CA ALA A 115 -2.15 6.69 6.83
C ALA A 115 -1.66 5.46 6.08
N ALA A 116 -1.00 4.55 6.80
CA ALA A 116 -0.63 3.24 6.26
C ALA A 116 -0.80 2.17 7.33
N HIS A 117 -0.89 0.92 6.89
CA HIS A 117 -0.94 -0.21 7.80
C HIS A 117 -0.41 -1.47 7.13
N CYS A 118 0.02 -2.42 7.96
CA CYS A 118 0.44 -3.74 7.51
C CYS A 118 0.19 -4.73 8.63
N ASN A 119 -0.16 -5.96 8.27
CA ASN A 119 -0.39 -7.08 9.20
C ASN A 119 0.89 -7.69 9.79
N CYS A 120 2.09 -7.23 9.39
CA CYS A 120 3.34 -7.66 10.01
C CYS A 120 3.49 -7.11 11.44
N MET A 121 4.32 -7.76 12.27
CA MET A 121 4.59 -7.32 13.66
C MET A 121 5.00 -5.84 13.77
N ALA A 122 5.79 -5.33 12.82
CA ALA A 122 6.22 -3.93 12.78
C ALA A 122 5.16 -2.97 12.20
N GLY A 123 4.13 -3.49 11.53
CA GLY A 123 3.12 -2.73 10.78
C GLY A 123 2.13 -1.97 11.66
N LEU A 124 2.08 -2.29 12.96
CA LEU A 124 1.35 -1.53 13.97
C LEU A 124 1.87 -0.09 14.15
N ARG A 125 3.10 0.22 13.68
CA ARG A 125 3.70 1.56 13.65
C ARG A 125 3.69 2.21 12.28
N GLU A 126 2.96 1.64 11.32
CA GLU A 126 2.70 2.22 9.97
C GLU A 126 3.90 2.36 9.04
N THR A 127 5.12 2.19 9.56
CA THR A 127 6.38 2.50 8.87
C THR A 127 7.24 1.24 8.71
N CYS A 128 6.59 0.09 8.54
CA CYS A 128 7.31 -1.15 8.24
C CYS A 128 7.86 -1.15 6.82
N SER A 129 8.80 -2.06 6.57
CA SER A 129 9.39 -2.30 5.25
C SER A 129 8.35 -2.56 4.16
N HIS A 130 7.28 -3.29 4.47
CA HIS A 130 6.22 -3.62 3.50
C HIS A 130 5.44 -2.37 3.05
N VAL A 131 5.16 -1.45 3.98
CA VAL A 131 4.55 -0.16 3.65
C VAL A 131 5.50 0.66 2.79
N GLY A 132 6.78 0.75 3.17
CA GLY A 132 7.79 1.46 2.39
C GLY A 132 7.88 0.92 0.96
N ALA A 133 7.93 -0.40 0.79
CA ALA A 133 7.98 -1.05 -0.52
C ALA A 133 6.76 -0.71 -1.38
N LEU A 134 5.55 -0.71 -0.81
CA LEU A 134 4.33 -0.30 -1.50
C LEU A 134 4.38 1.17 -1.93
N LEU A 135 4.77 2.09 -1.03
CA LEU A 135 4.89 3.52 -1.33
C LEU A 135 5.89 3.78 -2.46
N PHE A 136 7.06 3.14 -2.41
CA PHE A 136 8.03 3.31 -3.48
C PHE A 136 7.60 2.67 -4.81
N LYS A 137 6.83 1.58 -4.81
CA LYS A 137 6.26 1.05 -6.06
C LYS A 137 5.33 2.09 -6.70
N ILE A 138 4.49 2.75 -5.90
CA ILE A 138 3.60 3.82 -6.36
C ILE A 138 4.41 5.00 -6.90
N GLU A 139 5.43 5.47 -6.17
CA GLU A 139 6.33 6.55 -6.60
C GLU A 139 7.01 6.21 -7.93
N ALA A 140 7.56 5.01 -8.05
CA ALA A 140 8.25 4.58 -9.26
C ALA A 140 7.29 4.51 -10.45
N ALA A 141 6.04 4.09 -10.24
CA ALA A 141 5.01 4.10 -11.29
C ALA A 141 4.77 5.51 -11.84
N VAL A 142 4.64 6.49 -10.94
CA VAL A 142 4.40 7.89 -11.29
C VAL A 142 5.63 8.47 -12.00
N ARG A 143 6.81 8.31 -11.42
CA ARG A 143 8.07 8.83 -11.98
C ARG A 143 8.42 8.24 -13.35
N LEU A 144 8.12 6.96 -13.57
CA LEU A 144 8.34 6.29 -14.87
C LEU A 144 7.21 6.54 -15.87
N GLY A 145 6.17 7.29 -15.48
CA GLY A 145 5.05 7.65 -16.35
C GLY A 145 4.05 6.52 -16.59
N TYR A 146 4.08 5.43 -15.83
CA TYR A 146 3.11 4.33 -15.97
C TYR A 146 1.70 4.71 -15.51
N THR A 147 1.57 5.74 -14.68
CA THR A 147 0.27 6.30 -14.29
C THR A 147 -0.27 7.31 -15.31
N SER A 148 0.49 7.66 -16.34
CA SER A 148 0.05 8.55 -17.41
C SER A 148 -0.76 7.82 -18.49
N SER A 149 -1.64 8.53 -19.18
CA SER A 149 -2.51 8.01 -20.23
C SER A 149 -1.80 7.67 -21.56
N THR A 150 -0.51 7.38 -21.52
CA THR A 150 0.22 6.91 -22.71
C THR A 150 -0.36 5.56 -23.15
N CYS A 151 -0.74 5.45 -24.43
CA CYS A 151 -1.57 4.39 -25.02
C CYS A 151 -0.86 3.02 -25.14
N THR A 152 -0.17 2.56 -24.11
CA THR A 152 0.46 1.24 -24.10
C THR A 152 -0.23 0.36 -23.07
N ASP A 153 -0.32 -0.95 -23.36
CA ASP A 153 -0.78 -1.98 -22.42
C ASP A 153 0.27 -2.29 -21.33
N ARG A 154 1.49 -1.75 -21.51
CA ARG A 154 2.65 -1.89 -20.62
C ARG A 154 2.41 -1.52 -19.14
N PRO A 155 1.55 -0.55 -18.75
CA PRO A 155 1.28 -0.26 -17.35
C PRO A 155 0.66 -1.44 -16.59
N CYS A 156 -0.25 -2.19 -17.23
CA CYS A 156 -0.89 -3.35 -16.62
C CYS A 156 0.09 -4.51 -16.44
N GLU A 157 0.96 -4.74 -17.43
CA GLU A 157 2.06 -5.72 -17.36
C GLU A 157 3.06 -5.36 -16.25
N TRP A 158 3.46 -4.09 -16.15
CA TRP A 158 4.37 -3.61 -15.12
C TRP A 158 3.80 -3.81 -13.70
N ASN A 159 2.51 -3.58 -13.51
CA ASN A 159 1.91 -3.74 -12.19
C ASN A 159 1.93 -5.22 -11.73
N ALA A 160 1.80 -6.16 -12.67
CA ALA A 160 1.63 -7.58 -12.39
C ALA A 160 2.82 -8.21 -11.64
N LEU A 161 4.08 -7.88 -11.97
CA LEU A 161 5.26 -8.50 -11.36
C LEU A 161 6.48 -7.57 -11.34
N PHE A 162 7.17 -7.52 -10.18
CA PHE A 162 8.57 -7.03 -10.08
C PHE A 162 9.55 -8.21 -9.99
N CYS A 163 9.19 -9.38 -10.55
CA CYS A 163 10.17 -10.45 -10.69
C CYS A 163 11.08 -10.06 -11.85
N LYS A 164 12.32 -9.65 -11.56
CA LYS A 164 13.36 -9.61 -12.59
C LYS A 164 13.44 -11.02 -13.16
N GLU A 165 13.03 -11.22 -14.41
CA GLU A 165 13.54 -12.35 -15.18
C GLU A 165 15.07 -12.28 -15.09
N ARG A 166 15.65 -13.35 -14.59
CA ARG A 166 17.09 -13.48 -14.35
C ARG A 166 17.80 -13.83 -15.64
#